data_AF-A0A2E6C791-F1
#
_entry.id   AF-A0A2E6C791-F1
#
_cell.length_a   1.000
_cell.length_b   1.000
_cell.length_c   1.000
_cell.angle_alpha   90.00
_cell.angle_beta   90.00
_cell.angle_gamma   90.00
#
_symmetry.space_group_name_H-M   'P 1'
#
loop_
_entity.id
_entity.type
_entity.pdbx_description
1 polymer ?
#
loop_
_entity_poly.entity_id
_entity_poly.type
_entity_poly.pdbx_seq_one_letter_code
_entity_poly.pdbx_strand_id
1 'polypeptide(L)'
;MRFGPFEIMILLAIFFLLFGAERLPKLARAAGQSKGEFHKGLQEVTGEPSSANTEADLDAGGKTKAVKIAQEAEAAGIDPTGKTLEEVQEEISSSEE
;
A
#
# COMPACT_ATOMS: atom_id res chain seq x y z
N MET A 1 21.81 -38.08 -16.39
CA MET A 1 20.41 -38.52 -16.60
C MET A 1 19.57 -37.28 -16.90
N ARG A 2 18.87 -37.24 -18.03
CA ARG A 2 17.99 -36.13 -18.39
C ARG A 2 16.55 -36.62 -18.16
N PHE A 3 15.79 -35.94 -17.32
CA PHE A 3 14.37 -36.24 -17.18
C PHE A 3 13.69 -35.93 -18.51
N GLY A 4 13.05 -36.94 -19.08
CA GLY A 4 12.25 -36.79 -20.29
C GLY A 4 10.85 -36.28 -19.95
N PRO A 5 10.09 -35.88 -20.98
CA PRO A 5 8.70 -35.47 -20.81
C PRO A 5 7.83 -36.53 -20.13
N PHE A 6 8.15 -37.82 -20.36
CA PHE A 6 7.39 -38.94 -19.82
C PHE A 6 7.61 -39.12 -18.32
N GLU A 7 8.86 -39.03 -17.85
CA GLU A 7 9.19 -39.09 -16.42
C GLU A 7 8.57 -37.92 -15.65
N ILE A 8 8.58 -36.71 -16.25
CA ILE A 8 7.93 -35.53 -15.67
C ILE A 8 6.41 -35.74 -15.57
N MET A 9 5.78 -36.36 -16.58
CA MET A 9 4.35 -36.65 -16.53
C MET A 9 3.97 -37.64 -15.44
N ILE A 10 4.76 -38.71 -15.25
CA ILE A 10 4.54 -39.67 -14.17
C ILE A 10 4.67 -38.99 -12.81
N LEU A 11 5.69 -38.16 -12.62
CA LEU A 11 5.88 -37.39 -11.38
C LEU A 11 4.69 -36.46 -11.10
N LEU A 12 4.20 -35.76 -12.12
CA LEU A 12 3.01 -34.91 -11.99
C LEU A 12 1.76 -35.72 -11.66
N ALA A 13 1.57 -36.89 -12.26
CA ALA A 13 0.44 -37.76 -11.95
C ALA A 13 0.47 -38.23 -10.49
N ILE A 14 1.63 -38.66 -9.99
CA ILE A 14 1.82 -39.04 -8.58
C ILE A 14 1.58 -37.83 -7.67
N PHE A 15 2.11 -36.66 -8.01
CA PHE A 15 1.88 -35.43 -7.26
C PHE A 15 0.38 -35.10 -7.15
N PHE A 16 -0.35 -35.15 -8.27
CA PHE A 16 -1.79 -34.90 -8.26
C PHE A 16 -2.60 -35.96 -7.52
N LEU A 17 -2.14 -37.21 -7.49
CA LEU A 17 -2.78 -38.26 -6.68
C LEU A 17 -2.63 -37.99 -5.17
N LEU A 18 -1.45 -37.51 -4.74
CA LEU A 18 -1.16 -37.25 -3.32
C LEU A 18 -1.77 -35.92 -2.83
N PHE A 19 -1.67 -34.87 -3.64
CA PHE A 19 -2.02 -33.52 -3.24
C PHE A 19 -3.38 -33.06 -3.81
N GLY A 20 -3.81 -33.61 -4.95
CA GLY A 20 -5.03 -33.21 -5.67
C GLY A 20 -4.78 -32.15 -6.75
N ALA A 21 -5.64 -32.13 -7.77
CA ALA A 21 -5.55 -31.23 -8.92
C ALA A 21 -5.59 -29.72 -8.57
N GLU A 22 -6.22 -29.36 -7.44
CA GLU A 22 -6.42 -27.97 -7.05
C GLU A 22 -5.20 -27.35 -6.33
N ARG A 23 -4.26 -28.15 -5.84
CA ARG A 23 -3.13 -27.63 -5.04
C ARG A 23 -2.13 -26.84 -5.87
N LEU A 24 -1.79 -27.33 -7.07
CA LEU A 24 -0.83 -26.66 -7.94
C LEU A 24 -1.33 -25.26 -8.37
N PRO A 25 -2.59 -25.08 -8.85
CA PRO A 25 -3.12 -23.75 -9.14
C PRO A 25 -3.20 -22.83 -7.93
N LYS A 26 -3.58 -23.35 -6.76
CA LYS A 26 -3.71 -22.55 -5.54
C LYS A 26 -2.36 -22.02 -5.06
N LEU A 27 -1.33 -22.86 -5.08
CA LEU A 27 0.04 -22.46 -4.73
C LEU A 27 0.59 -21.43 -5.72
N ALA A 28 0.37 -21.64 -7.04
CA ALA A 28 0.80 -20.68 -8.06
C ALA A 28 0.13 -19.31 -7.88
N ARG A 29 -1.17 -19.27 -7.56
CA ARG A 29 -1.89 -18.02 -7.26
C ARG A 29 -1.33 -17.32 -6.03
N ALA A 30 -1.20 -18.04 -4.91
CA ALA A 30 -0.68 -17.46 -3.67
C ALA A 30 0.76 -16.94 -3.83
N ALA A 31 1.63 -17.73 -4.46
CA ALA A 31 3.01 -17.33 -4.74
C ALA A 31 3.07 -16.14 -5.72
N GLY A 32 2.22 -16.14 -6.75
CA GLY A 32 2.12 -15.04 -7.72
C GLY A 32 1.66 -13.73 -7.08
N GLN A 33 0.63 -13.79 -6.23
CA GLN A 33 0.15 -12.63 -5.47
C GLN A 33 1.22 -12.10 -4.53
N SER A 34 1.86 -12.96 -3.74
CA SER A 34 2.94 -12.56 -2.83
C SER A 34 4.12 -11.91 -3.57
N LYS A 35 4.56 -12.51 -4.69
CA LYS A 35 5.63 -11.92 -5.52
C LYS A 35 5.21 -10.59 -6.14
N GLY A 36 3.95 -10.46 -6.56
CA GLY A 36 3.38 -9.23 -7.13
C GLY A 36 3.34 -8.08 -6.13
N GLU A 37 2.74 -8.29 -4.96
CA GLU A 37 2.69 -7.29 -3.89
C GLU A 37 4.09 -6.92 -3.39
N PHE A 38 5.01 -7.89 -3.32
CA PHE A 38 6.40 -7.62 -2.98
C PHE A 38 7.10 -6.72 -4.00
N HIS A 39 6.92 -6.97 -5.31
CA HIS A 39 7.49 -6.11 -6.36
C HIS A 39 6.84 -4.73 -6.36
N LYS A 40 5.53 -4.65 -6.11
CA LYS A 40 4.81 -3.37 -6.01
C LYS A 40 5.35 -2.55 -4.85
N GLY A 41 5.50 -3.13 -3.65
CA GLY A 41 6.11 -2.45 -2.51
C GLY A 41 7.56 -2.04 -2.76
N LEU A 42 8.36 -2.88 -3.42
CA LEU A 42 9.71 -2.48 -3.83
C LEU A 42 9.69 -1.31 -4.82
N GLN A 43 8.78 -1.29 -5.79
CA GLN A 43 8.66 -0.19 -6.75
C GLN A 43 8.16 1.10 -6.10
N GLU A 44 7.29 1.04 -5.10
CA GLU A 44 6.88 2.22 -4.32
C GLU A 44 8.05 2.81 -3.51
N VAL A 45 8.97 1.96 -3.05
CA VAL A 45 10.14 2.39 -2.25
C VAL A 45 11.35 2.79 -3.10
N THR A 46 11.57 2.11 -4.23
CA THR A 46 12.77 2.26 -5.08
C THR A 46 12.51 2.94 -6.41
N GLY A 47 11.26 2.97 -6.86
CA GLY A 47 10.86 3.79 -8.00
C GLY A 47 11.03 5.26 -7.66
N GLU A 48 11.45 6.05 -8.65
CA GLU A 48 11.52 7.50 -8.48
C GLU A 48 10.19 7.97 -7.89
N PRO A 49 10.22 8.71 -6.77
CA PRO A 49 9.00 9.21 -6.21
C PRO A 49 8.40 10.08 -7.32
N SER A 50 7.18 9.74 -7.76
CA SER A 50 6.50 10.52 -8.79
C SER A 50 6.60 11.98 -8.37
N SER A 51 7.14 12.85 -9.23
CA SER A 51 7.38 14.25 -8.87
C SER A 51 6.10 14.85 -8.29
N ALA A 52 4.93 14.46 -8.80
CA ALA A 52 3.62 14.83 -8.27
C ALA A 52 3.40 14.51 -6.78
N ASN A 53 3.84 13.35 -6.28
CA ASN A 53 3.70 12.99 -4.87
C ASN A 53 4.76 13.68 -4.01
N THR A 54 5.98 13.87 -4.55
CA THR A 54 7.06 14.57 -3.84
C THR A 54 6.77 16.06 -3.73
N GLU A 55 6.30 16.68 -4.81
CA GLU A 55 5.89 18.07 -4.86
C GLU A 55 4.71 18.31 -3.91
N ALA A 56 3.71 17.42 -3.88
CA ALA A 56 2.62 17.50 -2.91
C ALA A 56 3.07 17.35 -1.45
N ASP A 57 4.01 16.45 -1.15
CA ASP A 57 4.59 16.28 0.20
C ASP A 57 5.52 17.46 0.60
N LEU A 58 6.23 18.04 -0.37
CA LEU A 58 7.10 19.20 -0.20
C LEU A 58 6.30 20.51 -0.04
N ASP A 59 5.24 20.70 -0.82
CA ASP A 59 4.23 21.76 -0.62
C ASP A 59 3.46 21.54 0.70
N ALA A 60 3.47 20.31 1.21
CA ALA A 60 3.01 20.01 2.56
C ALA A 60 4.03 20.24 3.67
N GLY A 61 5.26 20.62 3.34
CA GLY A 61 6.34 20.82 4.29
C GLY A 61 6.63 19.58 5.13
N GLY A 62 6.36 18.38 4.61
CA GLY A 62 6.50 17.11 5.32
C GLY A 62 5.51 16.91 6.48
N LYS A 63 4.41 17.68 6.53
CA LYS A 63 3.40 17.61 7.58
C LYS A 63 2.21 16.79 7.11
N THR A 64 1.74 15.88 7.96
CA THR A 64 0.50 15.14 7.70
C THR A 64 -0.69 16.10 7.69
N LYS A 65 -1.81 15.74 7.04
CA LYS A 65 -3.02 16.61 6.96
C LYS A 65 -3.47 17.11 8.34
N ALA A 66 -3.39 16.25 9.36
CA ALA A 66 -3.71 16.61 10.74
C ALA A 66 -2.81 17.71 11.30
N VAL A 67 -1.51 17.67 11.00
CA VAL A 67 -0.54 18.68 11.47
C VAL A 67 -0.72 20.01 10.75
N LYS A 68 -1.12 20.01 9.48
CA LYS A 68 -1.48 21.26 8.76
C LYS A 68 -2.67 21.95 9.42
N ILE A 69 -3.76 21.21 9.63
CA ILE A 69 -5.00 21.74 10.22
C ILE A 69 -4.75 22.26 11.65
N ALA A 70 -4.00 21.52 12.45
CA ALA A 70 -3.67 21.96 13.82
C ALA A 70 -2.83 23.25 13.84
N GLN A 71 -1.89 23.40 12.90
CA GLN A 71 -1.03 24.57 12.83
C GLN A 71 -1.75 25.81 12.28
N GLU A 72 -2.73 25.60 11.39
CA GLU A 72 -3.62 26.65 10.89
C GLU A 72 -4.61 27.12 11.96
N ALA A 73 -5.14 26.19 12.77
CA ALA A 73 -5.93 26.50 13.96
C ALA A 73 -5.13 27.36 14.95
N GLU A 74 -3.89 26.96 15.26
CA GLU A 74 -3.01 27.67 16.18
C GLU A 74 -2.65 29.07 15.67
N ALA A 75 -2.43 29.23 14.35
CA ALA A 75 -2.20 30.53 13.72
C ALA A 75 -3.45 31.44 13.77
N ALA A 76 -4.64 30.86 13.71
CA ALA A 76 -5.93 31.53 13.90
C ALA A 76 -6.29 31.76 15.38
N GLY A 77 -5.45 31.30 16.33
CA GLY A 77 -5.70 31.43 17.77
C GLY A 77 -6.74 30.45 18.32
N ILE A 78 -7.04 29.39 17.59
CA ILE A 78 -7.98 28.33 17.93
C ILE A 78 -7.19 27.16 18.54
N ASP A 79 -7.58 26.70 19.74
CA ASP A 79 -6.97 25.52 20.37
C ASP A 79 -7.54 24.23 19.76
N PRO A 80 -6.72 23.40 19.07
CA PRO A 80 -7.16 22.14 18.48
C PRO A 80 -7.27 20.99 19.50
N THR A 81 -6.88 21.20 20.76
CA THR A 81 -6.81 20.13 21.77
C THR A 81 -8.20 19.64 22.17
N GLY A 82 -8.48 18.35 21.93
CA GLY A 82 -9.75 17.72 22.30
C GLY A 82 -10.87 17.86 21.27
N LYS A 83 -10.59 18.41 20.09
CA LYS A 83 -11.51 18.50 18.95
C LYS A 83 -11.15 17.50 17.86
N THR A 84 -12.14 17.09 17.07
CA THR A 84 -11.92 16.28 15.86
C THR A 84 -11.37 17.14 14.73
N LEU A 85 -10.74 16.52 13.73
CA LEU A 85 -10.13 17.24 12.59
C LEU A 85 -11.16 18.05 11.81
N GLU A 86 -12.39 17.51 11.72
CA GLU A 86 -13.53 18.11 11.04
C GLU A 86 -14.05 19.36 11.77
N GLU A 87 -14.17 19.30 13.11
CA GLU A 87 -14.61 20.44 13.94
C GLU A 87 -13.62 21.60 13.90
N VAL A 88 -12.32 21.30 13.93
CA VAL A 88 -11.27 22.32 13.83
C VAL A 88 -11.31 22.99 12.45
N GLN A 89 -11.55 22.22 11.38
CA GLN A 89 -11.63 22.75 10.03
C GLN A 89 -12.85 23.68 9.85
N GLU A 90 -14.00 23.32 10.43
CA GLU A 90 -15.23 24.12 10.40
C GLU A 90 -15.07 25.45 11.16
N GLU A 91 -14.42 25.44 12.32
CA GLU A 91 -14.14 26.67 13.09
C GLU A 91 -13.16 27.60 12.37
N ILE A 92 -12.12 27.07 11.74
CA ILE A 92 -11.19 27.87 10.92
C ILE A 92 -11.98 28.56 9.80
N SER A 93 -12.78 27.80 9.04
CA SER A 93 -13.58 28.36 7.93
C SER A 93 -14.62 29.38 8.39
N SER A 94 -15.20 29.22 9.58
CA SER A 94 -16.14 30.19 10.16
C SER A 94 -15.45 31.43 10.74
N SER A 95 -14.15 31.39 10.99
CA SER A 95 -13.37 32.53 11.51
C SER A 95 -12.76 33.40 10.41
N GLU A 96 -12.67 32.86 9.18
CA GLU A 96 -12.15 33.54 8.00
C GLU A 96 -13.24 34.26 7.16
N GLU A 97 -14.51 34.11 7.51
CA GLU A 97 -15.67 34.83 6.91
C GLU A 97 -16.10 36.04 7.77
#